data_AF-A0A9D6VD27-F1
#
_entry.id   AF-A0A9D6VD27-F1
#
_cell.length_a   1.000
_cell.length_b   1.000
_cell.length_c   1.000
_cell.angle_alpha   90.00
_cell.angle_beta   90.00
_cell.angle_gamma   90.00
#
_symmetry.space_group_name_H-M   'P 1'
#
loop_
_entity.id
_entity.type
_entity.pdbx_description
1 polymer ?
#
loop_
_entity_poly.entity_id
_entity_poly.type
_entity_poly.pdbx_seq_one_letter_code
_entity_poly.pdbx_strand_id
1 'polypeptide(L)'
;MTNKKIIFIFLISAALSAAMLSLSASAITSGQIAKPGAGSGLPDLPVGMGQNLKIDNIITIMADIFKVAYVVFFIISGFMIILAAFTYLTAKDEPEKISGVHKQLIWAAVAVVVALLSVGFNVIIENFIK
;
A
#
# COMPACT_ATOMS: atom_id res chain seq x y z
N MET A 1 -17.27 13.01 -21.29
CA MET A 1 -17.97 11.96 -20.51
C MET A 1 -17.06 11.23 -19.49
N THR A 2 -15.88 11.77 -19.16
CA THR A 2 -14.77 11.01 -18.54
C THR A 2 -14.60 11.25 -17.03
N ASN A 3 -15.02 12.41 -16.51
CA ASN A 3 -14.81 12.78 -15.10
C ASN A 3 -15.62 11.91 -14.12
N LYS A 4 -16.81 11.44 -14.52
CA LYS A 4 -17.68 10.64 -13.65
C LYS A 4 -17.10 9.24 -13.38
N LYS A 5 -16.34 8.66 -14.32
CA LYS A 5 -15.74 7.32 -14.19
C LYS A 5 -14.53 7.32 -13.25
N ILE A 6 -13.73 8.39 -13.27
CA ILE A 6 -12.56 8.55 -12.40
C ILE A 6 -12.99 8.74 -10.94
N ILE A 7 -14.03 9.55 -10.70
CA ILE A 7 -14.63 9.72 -9.37
C ILE A 7 -15.26 8.41 -8.86
N PHE A 8 -15.87 7.62 -9.75
CA PHE A 8 -16.44 6.32 -9.40
C PHE A 8 -15.39 5.30 -8.97
N ILE A 9 -14.23 5.28 -9.63
CA ILE A 9 -13.09 4.42 -9.26
C ILE A 9 -12.51 4.82 -7.91
N PHE A 10 -12.41 6.13 -7.63
CA PHE A 10 -11.95 6.63 -6.33
C PHE A 10 -12.93 6.28 -5.20
N LEU A 11 -14.24 6.38 -5.44
CA LEU A 11 -15.28 5.97 -4.49
C LEU A 11 -15.30 4.46 -4.22
N ILE A 12 -15.10 3.64 -5.25
CA ILE A 12 -15.00 2.18 -5.09
C ILE A 12 -13.75 1.79 -4.29
N SER A 13 -12.62 2.48 -4.52
CA SER A 13 -11.40 2.23 -3.74
C SER A 13 -11.53 2.65 -2.28
N ALA A 14 -12.23 3.76 -2.00
CA ALA A 14 -12.50 4.20 -0.63
C ALA A 14 -13.47 3.24 0.10
N ALA A 15 -14.48 2.72 -0.60
CA ALA A 15 -15.43 1.75 -0.04
C ALA A 15 -14.79 0.39 0.27
N LEU A 16 -13.84 -0.06 -0.56
CA LEU A 16 -13.11 -1.32 -0.34
C LEU A 16 -12.17 -1.23 0.88
N SER A 17 -11.57 -0.07 1.13
CA SER A 17 -10.78 0.19 2.33
C SER A 17 -11.63 0.20 3.61
N ALA A 18 -12.88 0.66 3.53
CA ALA A 18 -13.80 0.65 4.67
C ALA A 18 -14.32 -0.78 4.98
N ALA A 19 -14.53 -1.62 3.97
CA ALA A 19 -14.99 -3.01 4.14
C ALA A 19 -13.94 -3.92 4.81
N MET A 20 -12.65 -3.64 4.62
CA MET A 20 -11.56 -4.36 5.26
C MET A 20 -11.44 -4.07 6.77
N LEU A 21 -11.99 -2.94 7.25
CA LEU A 21 -12.05 -2.62 8.68
C LEU A 21 -13.14 -3.40 9.44
N SER A 22 -14.08 -4.05 8.74
CA SER A 22 -15.20 -4.77 9.36
C SER A 22 -15.01 -6.27 9.52
N LEU A 23 -13.85 -6.83 9.13
CA LEU A 23 -13.59 -8.27 9.23
C LEU A 23 -12.64 -8.61 10.39
N SER A 24 -13.06 -8.32 11.62
CA SER A 24 -12.39 -8.80 12.83
C SER A 24 -13.42 -9.35 13.82
N ALA A 25 -14.01 -10.50 13.49
CA ALA A 25 -14.73 -11.32 14.47
C ALA A 25 -14.86 -12.78 13.99
N SER A 26 -13.88 -13.62 14.31
CA SER A 26 -13.96 -15.09 14.32
C SER A 26 -12.77 -15.58 15.14
N ALA A 27 -12.80 -16.52 16.08
CA ALA A 27 -13.83 -17.23 16.83
C ALA A 27 -13.07 -17.90 18.01
N ILE A 28 -13.54 -17.79 19.26
CA ILE A 28 -12.98 -18.56 20.38
C ILE A 28 -13.58 -19.96 20.33
N THR A 29 -12.76 -20.98 20.06
CA THR A 29 -13.19 -22.39 20.11
C THR A 29 -13.01 -22.92 21.53
N SER A 30 -14.08 -23.48 22.10
CA SER A 30 -14.06 -24.10 23.44
C SER A 30 -13.26 -25.40 23.40
N GLY A 31 -12.24 -25.56 24.26
CA GLY A 31 -11.60 -26.87 24.42
C GLY A 31 -10.16 -26.97 24.92
N GLN A 32 -9.52 -25.92 25.47
CA GLN A 32 -8.19 -26.05 26.09
C GLN A 32 -8.20 -25.58 27.55
N ILE A 33 -7.83 -26.47 28.48
CA ILE A 33 -7.71 -26.19 29.91
C ILE A 33 -6.37 -25.49 30.18
N ALA A 34 -6.43 -24.34 30.85
CA ALA A 34 -5.28 -23.49 31.16
C ALA A 34 -4.35 -24.11 32.22
N LYS A 35 -3.03 -23.96 32.05
CA LYS A 35 -1.98 -24.31 33.01
C LYS A 35 -1.99 -23.32 34.19
N PRO A 36 -1.70 -23.74 35.45
CA PRO A 36 -1.75 -22.85 36.61
C PRO A 36 -0.64 -21.79 36.50
N GLY A 37 -1.05 -20.52 36.58
CA GLY A 37 -0.31 -19.33 36.15
C GLY A 37 -1.17 -18.42 35.26
N ALA A 38 -2.18 -19.00 34.62
CA ALA A 38 -3.29 -18.30 33.99
C ALA A 38 -4.33 -17.88 35.04
N GLY A 39 -4.56 -16.57 35.20
CA GLY A 39 -5.58 -16.10 36.13
C GLY A 39 -5.62 -14.63 36.51
N SER A 40 -5.16 -13.71 35.68
CA SER A 40 -6.00 -12.53 35.42
C SER A 40 -6.39 -12.65 33.96
N GLY A 41 -7.69 -12.72 33.65
CA GLY A 41 -8.25 -13.08 32.35
C GLY A 41 -8.02 -12.05 31.23
N LEU A 42 -6.79 -11.52 31.13
CA LEU A 42 -6.31 -10.70 30.04
C LEU A 42 -5.53 -11.61 29.07
N PRO A 43 -5.75 -11.48 27.75
CA PRO A 43 -4.86 -12.11 26.78
C PRO A 43 -3.42 -11.61 27.02
N ASP A 44 -2.46 -12.54 27.10
CA ASP A 44 -1.04 -12.21 27.12
C ASP A 44 -0.72 -11.37 25.88
N LEU A 45 -0.45 -10.09 26.11
CA LEU A 45 0.00 -9.18 25.06
C LEU A 45 1.33 -9.72 24.51
N PRO A 46 1.51 -9.78 23.18
CA PRO A 46 2.80 -10.08 22.60
C PRO A 46 3.88 -9.19 23.24
N VAL A 47 4.90 -9.84 23.82
CA VAL A 47 6.12 -9.20 24.31
C VAL A 47 6.79 -8.54 23.10
N GLY A 48 6.60 -7.23 23.01
CA GLY A 48 6.77 -6.43 21.79
C GLY A 48 5.92 -5.15 21.83
N MET A 49 4.91 -5.09 22.71
CA MET A 49 4.18 -3.86 23.01
C MET A 49 4.90 -3.05 24.09
N GLY A 50 6.12 -2.61 23.79
CA GLY A 50 6.78 -1.54 24.52
C GLY A 50 5.99 -0.25 24.31
N GLN A 51 5.28 0.18 25.34
CA GLN A 51 4.55 1.43 25.37
C GLN A 51 5.54 2.61 25.43
N ASN A 52 6.13 3.02 24.30
CA ASN A 52 6.59 4.41 24.14
C ASN A 52 5.45 5.22 23.52
N LEU A 53 4.52 5.61 24.38
CA LEU A 53 3.34 6.41 24.09
C LEU A 53 3.71 7.78 23.49
N LYS A 54 3.85 7.82 22.16
CA LYS A 54 3.45 8.89 21.21
C LYS A 54 4.30 8.83 19.93
N ILE A 55 5.57 8.48 20.03
CA ILE A 55 6.52 8.52 18.91
C ILE A 55 6.36 7.27 18.03
N ASP A 56 6.21 6.09 18.64
CA ASP A 56 6.06 4.83 17.90
C ASP A 56 4.78 4.81 17.05
N ASN A 57 3.67 5.31 17.59
CA ASN A 57 2.41 5.42 16.85
C ASN A 57 2.53 6.32 15.61
N ILE A 58 3.28 7.42 15.72
CA ILE A 58 3.52 8.32 14.57
C ILE A 58 4.34 7.60 13.51
N ILE A 59 5.35 6.83 13.91
CA ILE A 59 6.21 6.09 13.00
C ILE A 59 5.45 4.94 12.33
N THR A 60 4.62 4.20 13.07
CA THR A 60 3.77 3.14 12.51
C THR A 60 2.74 3.70 11.52
N ILE A 61 2.05 4.78 11.86
CA ILE A 61 1.09 5.43 10.96
C ILE A 61 1.80 5.93 9.69
N MET A 62 2.99 6.51 9.83
CA MET A 62 3.78 6.99 8.69
C MET A 62 4.21 5.81 7.78
N ALA A 63 4.67 4.70 8.37
CA ALA A 63 5.05 3.50 7.62
C ALA A 63 3.86 2.89 6.87
N ASP A 64 2.69 2.85 7.49
CA ASP A 64 1.45 2.36 6.87
C ASP A 64 1.03 3.24 5.68
N ILE A 65 1.15 4.57 5.81
CA ILE A 65 0.87 5.51 4.71
C ILE A 65 1.83 5.28 3.55
N PHE A 66 3.13 5.15 3.82
CA PHE A 66 4.13 4.88 2.77
C PHE A 66 3.92 3.53 2.10
N LYS A 67 3.51 2.51 2.85
CA LYS A 67 3.18 1.19 2.32
C LYS A 67 1.98 1.23 1.37
N VAL A 68 0.91 1.93 1.76
CA VAL A 68 -0.25 2.15 0.89
C VAL A 68 0.13 2.96 -0.35
N ALA A 69 0.91 4.04 -0.19
CA ALA A 69 1.35 4.86 -1.31
C ALA A 69 2.19 4.06 -2.31
N TYR A 70 3.13 3.25 -1.82
CA TYR A 70 3.94 2.35 -2.64
C TYR A 70 3.07 1.42 -3.49
N VAL A 71 2.15 0.69 -2.88
CA VAL A 71 1.30 -0.29 -3.58
C VAL A 71 0.45 0.40 -4.65
N VAL A 72 -0.17 1.54 -4.32
CA VAL A 72 -1.02 2.29 -5.25
C VAL A 72 -0.20 2.84 -6.43
N PHE A 73 0.94 3.47 -6.16
CA PHE A 73 1.82 4.01 -7.22
C PHE A 73 2.36 2.90 -8.11
N PHE A 74 2.71 1.75 -7.55
CA PHE A 74 3.23 0.62 -8.31
C PHE A 74 2.18 0.04 -9.26
N ILE A 75 0.94 -0.15 -8.79
CA ILE A 75 -0.17 -0.64 -9.61
C ILE A 75 -0.48 0.33 -10.76
N ILE A 76 -0.61 1.62 -10.46
CA ILE A 76 -0.92 2.65 -11.46
C ILE A 76 0.21 2.74 -12.50
N SER A 77 1.46 2.73 -12.06
CA SER A 77 2.62 2.79 -12.96
C SER A 77 2.67 1.56 -13.88
N GLY A 78 2.53 0.35 -13.33
CA GLY A 78 2.48 -0.88 -14.13
C GLY A 78 1.37 -0.85 -15.18
N PHE A 79 0.18 -0.36 -14.81
CA PHE A 79 -0.93 -0.22 -15.75
C PHE A 79 -0.64 0.79 -16.87
N MET A 80 -0.01 1.92 -16.54
CA MET A 80 0.39 2.92 -17.54
C MET A 80 1.47 2.41 -18.50
N ILE A 81 2.42 1.60 -18.01
CA ILE A 81 3.45 0.97 -18.85
C ILE A 81 2.80 0.03 -19.87
N ILE A 82 1.84 -0.79 -19.43
CA ILE A 82 1.12 -1.71 -20.33
C ILE A 82 0.36 -0.93 -21.41
N LEU A 83 -0.39 0.12 -21.02
CA LEU A 83 -1.10 0.97 -21.98
C LEU A 83 -0.14 1.69 -22.95
N ALA A 84 1.00 2.17 -22.45
CA ALA A 84 2.04 2.78 -23.28
C ALA A 84 2.60 1.77 -24.29
N ALA A 85 2.86 0.52 -23.87
CA ALA A 85 3.35 -0.53 -24.75
C ALA A 85 2.36 -0.86 -25.87
N PHE A 86 1.06 -0.99 -25.57
CA PHE A 86 0.04 -1.19 -26.60
C PHE A 86 -0.06 0.00 -27.56
N THR A 87 0.03 1.22 -27.03
CA THR A 87 0.03 2.43 -27.86
C THR A 87 1.27 2.48 -28.76
N TYR A 88 2.44 2.07 -28.25
CA TYR A 88 3.69 2.00 -29.01
C TYR A 88 3.58 1.02 -30.19
N LEU A 89 3.04 -0.18 -29.94
CA LEU A 89 2.86 -1.21 -30.97
C LEU A 89 1.81 -0.83 -32.02
N THR A 90 0.80 -0.05 -31.64
CA THR A 90 -0.29 0.36 -32.54
C THR A 90 -0.02 1.68 -33.26
N ALA A 91 0.95 2.47 -32.81
CA ALA A 91 1.29 3.78 -33.37
C ALA A 91 1.86 3.73 -34.80
N LYS A 92 2.25 2.56 -35.33
CA LYS A 92 2.60 2.30 -36.74
C LYS A 92 3.29 3.49 -37.43
N ASP A 93 4.48 3.85 -36.94
CA ASP A 93 5.35 4.92 -37.47
C ASP A 93 4.79 6.34 -37.47
N GLU A 94 3.68 6.65 -36.79
CA GLU A 94 3.27 8.04 -36.55
C GLU A 94 4.23 8.72 -35.54
N PRO A 95 5.09 9.66 -35.97
CA PRO A 95 6.13 10.23 -35.11
C PRO A 95 5.53 11.01 -33.94
N GLU A 96 4.36 11.64 -34.14
CA GLU A 96 3.65 12.37 -33.08
C GLU A 96 3.24 11.44 -31.93
N LYS A 97 2.70 10.26 -32.24
CA LYS A 97 2.24 9.32 -31.21
C LYS A 97 3.39 8.64 -30.49
N ILE A 98 4.46 8.31 -31.22
CA ILE A 98 5.67 7.74 -30.63
C ILE A 98 6.29 8.72 -29.63
N SER A 99 6.37 10.01 -29.97
CA SER A 99 6.90 11.04 -29.06
C SER A 99 6.10 11.18 -27.76
N GLY A 100 4.77 11.05 -27.84
CA GLY A 100 3.89 11.06 -26.67
C GLY A 100 4.10 9.85 -25.76
N VAL A 101 4.26 8.67 -26.37
CA VAL A 101 4.52 7.43 -25.64
C VAL A 101 5.87 7.46 -24.92
N HIS A 102 6.91 8.02 -25.53
CA HIS A 102 8.21 8.18 -24.86
C HIS A 102 8.10 9.02 -23.59
N LYS A 103 7.37 10.14 -23.64
CA LYS A 103 7.13 10.97 -22.44
C LYS A 103 6.35 10.18 -21.38
N GLN A 104 5.32 9.44 -21.78
CA GLN A 104 4.55 8.60 -20.86
C GLN A 104 5.41 7.54 -20.19
N LEU A 105 6.33 6.91 -20.93
CA LEU A 105 7.24 5.90 -20.40
C LEU A 105 8.25 6.49 -19.41
N ILE A 106 8.76 7.70 -19.70
CA ILE A 106 9.66 8.43 -18.79
C ILE A 106 8.96 8.75 -17.47
N TRP A 107 7.74 9.30 -17.52
CA TRP A 107 6.97 9.59 -16.29
C TRP A 107 6.60 8.33 -15.51
N ALA A 108 6.29 7.22 -16.20
CA ALA A 108 6.08 5.94 -15.55
C ALA A 108 7.36 5.42 -14.86
N ALA A 109 8.52 5.55 -15.50
CA ALA A 109 9.80 5.19 -14.91
C ALA A 109 10.11 6.02 -13.67
N VAL A 110 9.87 7.34 -13.71
CA VAL A 110 10.02 8.21 -12.52
C VAL A 110 9.09 7.75 -11.39
N ALA A 111 7.83 7.38 -11.69
CA ALA A 111 6.91 6.88 -10.69
C ALA A 111 7.40 5.57 -10.03
N VAL A 112 7.99 4.65 -10.80
CA VAL A 112 8.60 3.42 -10.25
C VAL A 112 9.79 3.76 -9.35
N VAL A 113 10.66 4.69 -9.76
CA VAL A 113 11.81 5.12 -8.94
C VAL A 113 11.33 5.70 -7.61
N VAL A 114 10.33 6.58 -7.62
CA VAL A 114 9.76 7.15 -6.39
C VAL A 114 9.14 6.07 -5.50
N ALA A 115 8.45 5.10 -6.09
CA ALA A 115 7.88 3.98 -5.34
C ALA A 115 8.99 3.16 -4.65
N LEU A 116 10.06 2.80 -5.37
CA LEU A 116 11.19 2.06 -4.82
C LEU A 116 11.92 2.85 -3.72
N LEU A 117 12.09 4.17 -3.90
CA LEU A 117 12.66 5.03 -2.87
C LEU A 117 11.80 5.04 -1.60
N SER A 118 10.47 5.06 -1.74
CA SER A 118 9.55 5.02 -0.60
C SER A 118 9.74 3.76 0.26
N VAL A 119 10.05 2.62 -0.34
CA VAL A 119 10.37 1.38 0.39
C VAL A 119 11.73 1.46 1.08
N GLY A 120 12.71 2.08 0.42
CA GLY A 120 14.05 2.28 0.97
C GLY A 120 14.04 3.10 2.27
N PHE A 121 13.18 4.11 2.38
CA PHE A 121 13.06 4.91 3.60
C PHE A 121 12.59 4.10 4.82
N ASN A 122 11.68 3.14 4.64
CA ASN A 122 11.22 2.29 5.75
C ASN A 122 12.39 1.47 6.33
N VAL A 123 13.24 0.90 5.47
CA VAL A 123 14.43 0.13 5.89
C VAL A 123 15.43 1.01 6.65
N ILE A 124 15.59 2.25 6.21
CA ILE A 124 16.48 3.21 6.88
C ILE A 124 15.94 3.52 8.28
N ILE A 125 14.65 3.84 8.40
CA ILE A 125 14.00 4.18 9.68
C ILE A 125 14.12 3.03 10.69
N GLU A 126 13.89 1.79 10.26
CA GLU A 126 14.04 0.60 11.13
C GLU A 126 15.47 0.42 11.65
N ASN A 127 16.48 0.75 10.85
CA ASN A 127 17.89 0.65 11.25
C ASN A 127 18.36 1.77 12.17
N PHE A 128 17.71 2.95 12.14
CA PHE A 128 18.07 4.08 13.00
C PHE A 128 17.37 4.09 14.37
N ILE A 129 16.25 3.36 14.51
CA ILE A 129 15.49 3.25 15.77
C ILE A 129 16.02 2.14 16.68
N LYS A 130 16.81 1.20 16.14
CA LYS A 130 17.36 0.07 16.89
C LYS A 130 18.71 0.34 17.52
#